data_AF-W4FIL8-F1
#
_entry.id   AF-W4FIL8-F1
#
_cell.length_a   1.000
_cell.length_b   1.000
_cell.length_c   1.000
_cell.angle_alpha   90.00
_cell.angle_beta   90.00
_cell.angle_gamma   90.00
#
_symmetry.space_group_name_H-M   'P 1'
#
loop_
_entity.id
_entity.type
_entity.pdbx_description
1 polymer ?
#
loop_
_entity_poly.entity_id
_entity_poly.type
_entity_poly.pdbx_seq_one_letter_code
_entity_poly.pdbx_strand_id
1 'polypeptide(L)'
;MLDDAEVIAENERALAAFAEGDRTAEALASHPALERILRQIHEVGILYYDWALVKVVVLAKVHAAIAAYDAVGPSTMPEEIDRTELFNIIQMRPSPPFTLQRLIEVLHHPTRYYRQSSKFLNAVHKLFEVSSAADTDDPRNPRLAISRRHRHNPSLRHLID
;
A
#
# COMPACT_ATOMS: atom_id res chain seq x y z
N MET A 1 -16.80 -13.96 15.18
CA MET A 1 -16.35 -12.72 14.52
C MET A 1 -15.53 -11.98 15.55
N LEU A 2 -14.30 -11.59 15.23
CA LEU A 2 -13.49 -10.73 16.11
C LEU A 2 -14.20 -9.38 16.24
N ASP A 3 -14.10 -8.74 17.40
CA ASP A 3 -14.53 -7.35 17.55
C ASP A 3 -13.51 -6.39 16.89
N ASP A 4 -13.92 -5.14 16.67
CA ASP A 4 -13.08 -4.15 15.98
C ASP A 4 -11.76 -3.88 16.74
N ALA A 5 -11.77 -3.95 18.08
CA ALA A 5 -10.57 -3.71 18.89
C ALA A 5 -9.57 -4.86 18.77
N GLU A 6 -10.05 -6.11 18.75
CA GLU A 6 -9.26 -7.31 18.51
C GLU A 6 -8.63 -7.29 17.12
N VAL A 7 -9.38 -6.89 16.08
CA VAL A 7 -8.87 -6.73 14.71
C VAL A 7 -7.75 -5.69 14.64
N ILE A 8 -7.92 -4.54 15.29
CA ILE A 8 -6.89 -3.49 15.31
C ILE A 8 -5.64 -4.00 16.02
N ALA A 9 -5.78 -4.64 17.18
CA ALA A 9 -4.65 -5.16 17.93
C ALA A 9 -3.92 -6.29 17.18
N GLU A 10 -4.65 -7.13 16.44
CA GLU A 10 -4.06 -8.15 15.57
C GLU A 10 -3.24 -7.54 14.44
N ASN A 11 -3.77 -6.50 13.78
CA ASN A 11 -3.07 -5.77 12.72
C ASN A 11 -1.78 -5.13 13.24
N GLU A 12 -1.81 -4.49 14.41
CA GLU A 12 -0.64 -3.90 15.04
C GLU A 12 0.42 -4.95 15.39
N ARG A 13 0.02 -6.10 15.97
CA ARG A 13 0.93 -7.21 16.26
C ARG A 13 1.56 -7.78 15.00
N ALA A 14 0.78 -7.95 13.92
CA ALA A 14 1.29 -8.46 12.67
C ALA A 14 2.29 -7.50 12.00
N LEU A 15 2.03 -6.19 12.05
CA LEU A 15 2.96 -5.19 11.56
C LEU A 15 4.29 -5.21 12.33
N ALA A 16 4.24 -5.25 13.66
CA ALA A 16 5.44 -5.33 14.49
C ALA A 16 6.22 -6.63 14.22
N ALA A 17 5.54 -7.77 14.23
CA ALA A 17 6.16 -9.08 13.99
C ALA A 17 6.81 -9.17 12.60
N PHE A 18 6.16 -8.64 11.56
CA PHE A 18 6.72 -8.64 10.21
C PHE A 18 7.89 -7.67 10.06
N ALA A 19 7.86 -6.54 10.76
CA ALA A 19 8.98 -5.59 10.75
C ALA A 19 10.23 -6.16 11.42
N GLU A 20 10.08 -6.97 12.48
CA GLU A 20 11.19 -7.59 13.21
C GLU A 20 11.64 -8.94 12.64
N GLY A 21 10.75 -9.63 11.91
CA GLY A 21 10.96 -10.97 11.39
C GLY A 21 11.48 -11.04 9.95
N ASP A 22 11.21 -12.18 9.32
CA ASP A 22 11.52 -12.40 7.91
C ASP A 22 10.55 -11.64 7.00
N ARG A 23 11.10 -10.92 6.02
CA ARG A 23 10.36 -9.99 5.13
C ARG A 23 10.20 -10.55 3.73
N THR A 24 10.15 -11.88 3.63
CA THR A 24 9.95 -12.63 2.38
C THR A 24 8.51 -12.57 1.89
N ALA A 25 8.30 -12.96 0.63
CA ALA A 25 6.95 -13.07 0.05
C ALA A 25 6.12 -14.14 0.75
N GLU A 26 6.77 -15.23 1.18
CA GLU A 26 6.18 -16.35 1.92
C GLU A 26 5.73 -15.90 3.31
N ALA A 27 6.60 -15.19 4.04
CA ALA A 27 6.25 -14.60 5.34
C ALA A 27 5.09 -13.60 5.19
N LEU A 28 5.10 -12.77 4.14
CA LEU A 28 3.99 -11.85 3.89
C LEU A 28 2.67 -12.59 3.63
N ALA A 29 2.70 -13.67 2.85
CA ALA A 29 1.53 -14.49 2.56
C ALA A 29 0.99 -15.23 3.79
N SER A 30 1.84 -15.52 4.78
CA SER A 30 1.43 -16.19 6.02
C SER A 30 0.74 -15.27 7.04
N HIS A 31 0.63 -13.96 6.77
CA HIS A 31 0.00 -12.99 7.67
C HIS A 31 -1.27 -12.35 7.06
N PRO A 32 -2.47 -12.95 7.25
CA PRO A 32 -3.73 -12.40 6.75
C PRO A 32 -4.05 -10.97 7.21
N ALA A 33 -3.55 -10.58 8.39
CA ALA A 33 -3.67 -9.23 8.93
C ALA A 33 -2.97 -8.18 8.04
N LEU A 34 -1.81 -8.49 7.46
CA LEU A 34 -1.10 -7.55 6.58
C LEU A 34 -1.88 -7.31 5.30
N GLU A 35 -2.43 -8.37 4.71
CA GLU A 35 -3.30 -8.28 3.53
C GLU A 35 -4.57 -7.47 3.81
N ARG A 36 -5.16 -7.63 4.99
CA ARG A 36 -6.32 -6.83 5.45
C ARG A 36 -5.99 -5.33 5.50
N ILE A 37 -4.82 -4.97 6.01
CA ILE A 37 -4.36 -3.56 6.07
C ILE A 37 -4.19 -2.99 4.66
N LEU A 38 -3.50 -3.72 3.78
CA LEU A 38 -3.30 -3.27 2.39
C LEU A 38 -4.64 -3.08 1.68
N ARG A 39 -5.58 -4.02 1.85
CA ARG A 39 -6.93 -3.91 1.28
C ARG A 39 -7.69 -2.70 1.82
N GLN A 40 -7.63 -2.46 3.13
CA GLN A 40 -8.24 -1.28 3.74
C GLN A 40 -7.71 0.02 3.13
N ILE A 41 -6.39 0.11 2.91
CA ILE A 41 -5.78 1.28 2.27
C ILE A 41 -6.26 1.43 0.83
N HIS A 42 -6.34 0.33 0.08
CA HIS A 42 -6.86 0.32 -1.29
C HIS A 42 -8.32 0.80 -1.38
N GLU A 43 -9.16 0.40 -0.42
CA GLU A 43 -10.59 0.71 -0.43
C GLU A 43 -10.89 2.14 0.06
N VAL A 44 -10.21 2.58 1.13
CA VAL A 44 -10.56 3.83 1.83
C VAL A 44 -9.63 5.00 1.46
N GLY A 45 -8.39 4.69 1.06
CA GLY A 45 -7.37 5.70 0.77
C GLY A 45 -6.98 6.53 2.00
N ILE A 46 -7.09 5.95 3.19
CA ILE A 46 -6.63 6.49 4.48
C ILE A 46 -5.70 5.47 5.10
N LEU A 47 -4.54 5.91 5.60
CA LEU A 47 -3.63 5.06 6.33
C LEU A 47 -3.93 5.13 7.83
N TYR A 48 -4.26 3.99 8.44
CA TYR A 48 -4.55 3.92 9.88
C TYR A 48 -3.36 3.54 10.77
N TYR A 49 -2.34 2.92 10.20
CA TYR A 49 -1.23 2.34 10.95
C TYR A 49 0.08 3.08 10.68
N ASP A 50 1.06 2.89 11.56
CA ASP A 50 2.37 3.52 11.44
C ASP A 50 2.98 3.25 10.06
N TRP A 51 3.25 4.33 9.33
CA TRP A 51 3.86 4.27 8.01
C TRP A 51 5.20 3.57 8.02
N ALA A 52 6.01 3.70 9.08
CA ALA A 52 7.31 3.03 9.14
C ALA A 52 7.14 1.51 9.03
N LEU A 53 6.13 0.94 9.69
CA LEU A 53 5.82 -0.49 9.64
C LEU A 53 5.14 -0.88 8.33
N VAL A 54 4.15 -0.10 7.88
CA VAL A 54 3.44 -0.38 6.62
C VAL A 54 4.39 -0.30 5.42
N LYS A 55 5.37 0.61 5.44
CA LYS A 55 6.40 0.73 4.40
C LYS A 55 7.21 -0.56 4.25
N VAL A 56 7.50 -1.28 5.35
CA VAL A 56 8.18 -2.58 5.29
C VAL A 56 7.35 -3.61 4.53
N VAL A 57 6.03 -3.63 4.77
CA VAL A 57 5.08 -4.49 4.04
C VAL A 57 5.03 -4.11 2.56
N VAL A 58 5.01 -2.81 2.25
CA VAL A 58 4.99 -2.31 0.88
C VAL A 58 6.27 -2.67 0.13
N LEU A 59 7.44 -2.55 0.77
CA LEU A 59 8.73 -2.98 0.20
C LEU A 59 8.70 -4.48 -0.13
N ALA A 60 8.21 -5.32 0.78
CA ALA A 60 8.07 -6.75 0.53
C ALA A 60 7.11 -7.06 -0.63
N LYS A 61 5.98 -6.34 -0.75
CA LYS A 61 5.08 -6.46 -1.93
C LYS A 61 5.76 -6.03 -3.23
N VAL A 62 6.57 -4.97 -3.23
CA VAL A 62 7.32 -4.55 -4.42
C VAL A 62 8.32 -5.64 -4.83
N HIS A 63 9.08 -6.20 -3.89
CA HIS A 63 9.96 -7.34 -4.15
C HIS A 63 9.21 -8.53 -4.75
N ALA A 64 8.09 -8.93 -4.14
CA ALA A 64 7.27 -10.05 -4.63
C ALA A 64 6.72 -9.78 -6.05
N ALA A 65 6.29 -8.55 -6.33
CA ALA A 65 5.80 -8.18 -7.66
C ALA A 65 6.91 -8.24 -8.72
N ILE A 66 8.12 -7.75 -8.40
CA ILE A 66 9.28 -7.84 -9.29
C ILE A 66 9.66 -9.31 -9.55
N ALA A 67 9.70 -10.14 -8.50
CA ALA A 67 9.99 -11.57 -8.65
C ALA A 67 8.96 -12.28 -9.55
N ALA A 68 7.69 -11.87 -9.50
CA ALA A 68 6.66 -12.40 -10.40
C ALA A 68 6.89 -12.05 -11.87
N TYR A 69 7.47 -10.88 -12.19
CA TYR A 69 7.91 -10.57 -13.55
C TYR A 69 9.13 -11.39 -13.94
N ASP A 70 10.13 -11.49 -13.06
CA ASP A 70 11.37 -12.20 -13.34
C ASP A 70 11.12 -13.69 -13.62
N ALA A 71 10.14 -14.30 -12.95
CA ALA A 71 9.73 -15.68 -13.18
C ALA A 71 9.18 -15.95 -14.59
N VAL A 72 8.65 -14.93 -15.28
CA VAL A 72 8.15 -15.03 -16.66
C VAL A 72 9.28 -14.84 -17.68
N GLY A 73 10.39 -14.26 -17.25
CA GLY A 73 11.56 -13.95 -18.08
C GLY A 73 11.85 -12.45 -18.11
N PRO A 74 13.07 -12.06 -18.48
CA PRO A 74 13.50 -10.66 -18.47
C PRO A 74 12.64 -9.83 -19.41
N SER A 75 12.36 -8.59 -19.02
CA SER A 75 11.73 -7.61 -19.92
C SER A 75 12.58 -7.45 -21.17
N THR A 76 11.93 -7.48 -22.34
CA THR A 76 12.57 -7.18 -23.62
C THR A 76 12.92 -5.71 -23.78
N MET A 77 12.43 -4.85 -22.89
CA MET A 77 12.71 -3.43 -22.82
C MET A 77 13.61 -3.13 -21.61
N PRO A 78 14.60 -2.23 -21.75
CA PRO A 78 15.44 -1.83 -20.63
C PRO A 78 14.60 -1.20 -19.51
N GLU A 79 15.00 -1.45 -18.27
CA GLU A 79 14.44 -0.78 -17.09
C GLU A 79 15.01 0.64 -17.04
N GLU A 80 14.15 1.67 -17.00
CA GLU A 80 14.62 3.07 -16.96
C GLU A 80 15.11 3.47 -15.57
N ILE A 81 14.69 2.74 -14.53
CA ILE A 81 15.15 2.91 -13.16
C ILE A 81 15.87 1.67 -12.67
N ASP A 82 16.97 1.88 -11.97
CA ASP A 82 17.66 0.80 -11.27
C ASP A 82 16.83 0.29 -10.08
N ARG A 83 16.75 -1.03 -9.91
CA ARG A 83 15.93 -1.62 -8.84
C ARG A 83 16.42 -1.18 -7.45
N THR A 84 17.73 -1.05 -7.24
CA THR A 84 18.32 -0.58 -5.98
C THR A 84 17.92 0.86 -5.70
N GLU A 85 17.96 1.71 -6.73
CA GLU A 85 17.50 3.09 -6.65
C GLU A 85 16.02 3.17 -6.23
N LEU A 86 15.15 2.36 -6.85
CA LEU A 86 13.75 2.28 -6.47
C LEU A 86 13.57 1.88 -4.99
N PHE A 87 14.28 0.85 -4.53
CA PHE A 87 14.20 0.43 -3.13
C PHE A 87 14.70 1.50 -2.17
N ASN A 88 15.77 2.21 -2.51
CA ASN A 88 16.28 3.32 -1.71
C ASN A 88 15.25 4.46 -1.60
N ILE A 89 14.60 4.84 -2.70
CA ILE A 89 13.55 5.88 -2.71
C ILE A 89 12.40 5.50 -1.80
N ILE A 90 11.94 4.25 -1.89
CA ILE A 90 10.87 3.75 -1.03
C ILE A 90 11.32 3.80 0.44
N GLN A 91 12.49 3.24 0.75
CA GLN A 91 13.02 3.13 2.11
C GLN A 91 13.24 4.51 2.76
N MET A 92 13.78 5.47 2.02
CA MET A 92 14.06 6.82 2.52
C MET A 92 12.80 7.67 2.69
N ARG A 93 11.65 7.25 2.13
CA ARG A 93 10.44 8.06 2.19
C ARG A 93 9.90 8.18 3.63
N PRO A 94 9.84 9.39 4.22
CA PRO A 94 9.50 9.57 5.63
C PRO A 94 7.98 9.53 5.90
N SER A 95 7.17 9.85 4.90
CA SER A 95 5.70 9.91 5.01
C SER A 95 5.01 9.10 3.90
N PRO A 96 3.81 8.55 4.14
CA PRO A 96 3.10 7.79 3.11
C PRO A 96 2.77 8.71 1.93
N PRO A 97 3.01 8.32 0.66
CA PRO A 97 2.65 9.16 -0.48
C PRO A 97 1.14 9.29 -0.62
N PHE A 98 0.63 10.44 -1.06
CA PHE A 98 -0.82 10.61 -1.29
C PHE A 98 -1.40 9.61 -2.30
N THR A 99 -0.54 9.06 -3.16
CA THR A 99 -0.82 8.02 -4.14
C THR A 99 -0.83 6.60 -3.55
N LEU A 100 -0.64 6.44 -2.23
CA LEU A 100 -0.54 5.14 -1.57
C LEU A 100 -1.71 4.20 -1.94
N GLN A 101 -2.93 4.70 -2.04
CA GLN A 101 -4.08 3.91 -2.50
C GLN A 101 -3.86 3.31 -3.89
N ARG A 102 -3.40 4.12 -4.85
CA ARG A 102 -3.11 3.68 -6.22
C ARG A 102 -1.88 2.76 -6.27
N LEU A 103 -0.88 3.02 -5.44
CA LEU A 103 0.27 2.14 -5.28
C LEU A 103 -0.18 0.76 -4.84
N ILE A 104 -0.97 0.66 -3.77
CA ILE A 104 -1.44 -0.63 -3.28
C ILE A 104 -2.26 -1.38 -4.33
N GLU A 105 -3.10 -0.68 -5.10
CA GLU A 105 -3.84 -1.27 -6.22
C GLU A 105 -2.91 -1.90 -7.27
N VAL A 106 -1.87 -1.17 -7.66
CA VAL A 106 -0.86 -1.65 -8.63
C VAL A 106 -0.10 -2.86 -8.06
N LEU A 107 0.21 -2.87 -6.76
CA LEU A 107 0.93 -3.97 -6.12
C LEU A 107 0.08 -5.24 -5.92
N HIS A 108 -1.24 -5.12 -5.77
CA HIS A 108 -2.12 -6.30 -5.74
C HIS A 108 -2.23 -6.98 -7.10
N HIS A 109 -2.15 -6.19 -8.18
CA HIS A 109 -2.36 -6.67 -9.54
C HIS A 109 -1.29 -6.13 -10.50
N PRO A 110 -0.01 -6.49 -10.30
CA PRO A 110 1.10 -5.89 -11.03
C PRO A 110 0.93 -6.03 -12.55
N THR A 111 0.55 -7.22 -13.00
CA THR A 111 0.39 -7.55 -14.43
C THR A 111 -0.92 -7.06 -15.06
N ARG A 112 -1.90 -6.60 -14.25
CA ARG A 112 -3.19 -6.11 -14.76
C ARG A 112 -3.03 -4.79 -15.52
N TYR A 113 -2.21 -3.88 -14.99
CA TYR A 113 -2.00 -2.55 -15.57
C TYR A 113 -0.72 -2.48 -16.41
N TYR A 114 0.31 -3.24 -16.03
CA TYR A 114 1.62 -3.19 -16.67
C TYR A 114 2.05 -4.58 -17.12
N ARG A 115 2.07 -4.82 -18.44
CA ARG A 115 2.50 -6.12 -18.98
C ARG A 115 4.02 -6.35 -18.90
N GLN A 116 4.81 -5.30 -18.72
CA GLN A 116 6.28 -5.32 -18.74
C GLN A 116 6.83 -4.85 -17.40
N SER A 117 7.93 -5.47 -16.93
CA SER A 117 8.57 -5.10 -15.65
C SER A 117 9.03 -3.65 -15.65
N SER A 118 9.64 -3.18 -16.75
CA SER A 118 10.11 -1.79 -16.89
C SER A 118 8.99 -0.76 -16.67
N LYS A 119 7.80 -1.00 -17.24
CA LYS A 119 6.63 -0.13 -17.05
C LYS A 119 6.10 -0.18 -15.62
N PHE A 120 6.11 -1.35 -15.00
CA PHE A 120 5.72 -1.51 -13.60
C PHE A 120 6.67 -0.75 -12.68
N LEU A 121 7.99 -0.92 -12.83
CA LEU A 121 9.01 -0.24 -12.03
C LEU A 121 8.89 1.27 -12.14
N ASN A 122 8.75 1.80 -13.37
CA ASN A 122 8.57 3.23 -13.58
C ASN A 122 7.28 3.78 -12.97
N ALA A 123 6.21 2.98 -12.98
CA ALA A 123 4.96 3.38 -12.35
C ALA A 123 5.10 3.43 -10.82
N VAL A 124 5.69 2.40 -10.21
CA VAL A 124 5.94 2.36 -8.76
C VAL A 124 6.83 3.52 -8.36
N HIS A 125 7.91 3.77 -9.11
CA HIS A 125 8.80 4.90 -8.89
C HIS A 125 8.06 6.23 -8.83
N LYS A 126 7.29 6.56 -9.89
CA LYS A 126 6.52 7.81 -9.97
C LYS A 126 5.48 7.95 -8.85
N LEU A 127 4.87 6.85 -8.43
CA LEU A 127 3.93 6.86 -7.31
C LEU A 127 4.65 7.21 -5.99
N PHE A 128 5.93 6.88 -5.86
CA PHE A 128 6.76 7.22 -4.70
C PHE A 128 7.49 8.55 -4.79
N GLU A 129 7.61 9.20 -5.95
CA GLU A 129 8.29 10.50 -6.09
C GLU A 129 7.41 11.70 -5.72
N VAL A 130 6.12 11.50 -5.49
CA VAL A 130 5.20 12.60 -5.20
C VAL A 130 5.56 13.36 -3.92
N SER A 131 5.40 14.68 -3.90
CA SER A 131 5.74 15.52 -2.74
C SER A 131 4.69 15.47 -1.63
N SER A 132 3.41 15.29 -1.95
CA SER A 132 2.32 15.30 -0.95
C SER A 132 2.18 13.99 -0.20
N ALA A 133 1.77 14.07 1.06
CA ALA A 133 1.51 12.92 1.93
C ALA A 133 0.06 12.44 1.83
N ALA A 134 -0.18 11.17 2.16
CA ALA A 134 -1.52 10.62 2.32
C ALA A 134 -2.17 11.06 3.64
N ASP A 135 -3.50 11.04 3.64
CA ASP A 135 -4.28 11.20 4.85
C ASP A 135 -4.04 10.02 5.80
N THR A 136 -3.88 10.35 7.09
CA THR A 136 -3.71 9.39 8.18
C THR A 136 -4.78 9.62 9.24
N ASP A 137 -5.21 8.57 9.93
CA ASP A 137 -6.26 8.64 10.94
C ASP A 137 -6.08 7.51 11.98
N ASP A 138 -6.84 7.55 13.07
CA ASP A 138 -6.81 6.50 14.10
C ASP A 138 -7.86 5.42 13.79
N PRO A 139 -7.50 4.13 13.65
CA PRO A 139 -8.49 3.08 13.39
C PRO A 139 -9.51 2.92 14.52
N ARG A 140 -9.18 3.35 15.74
CA ARG A 140 -10.10 3.36 16.89
C ARG A 140 -11.04 4.56 16.87
N ASN A 141 -10.75 5.57 16.03
CA ASN A 141 -11.56 6.78 15.89
C ASN A 141 -11.47 7.35 14.45
N PRO A 142 -12.10 6.70 13.45
CA PRO A 142 -11.88 6.97 12.03
C PRO A 142 -12.65 8.20 11.52
N ARG A 143 -12.28 9.39 11.99
CA ARG A 143 -12.92 10.69 11.72
C ARG A 143 -12.93 11.06 10.23
N LEU A 144 -11.84 10.81 9.52
CA LEU A 144 -11.68 11.16 8.12
C LEU A 144 -12.52 10.25 7.23
N ALA A 145 -12.61 8.96 7.54
CA ALA A 145 -13.43 8.02 6.79
C ALA A 145 -14.92 8.37 6.88
N ILE A 146 -15.40 8.71 8.09
CA ILE A 146 -16.76 9.18 8.33
C ILE A 146 -17.02 10.46 7.52
N SER A 147 -16.11 11.43 7.59
CA SER A 147 -16.23 12.70 6.86
C SER A 147 -16.30 12.52 5.34
N ARG A 148 -15.48 11.64 4.76
CA ARG A 148 -15.49 11.32 3.32
C ARG A 148 -16.80 10.66 2.89
N ARG A 149 -17.34 9.73 3.68
CA ARG A 149 -18.64 9.08 3.42
C ARG A 149 -19.77 10.10 3.36
N HIS A 150 -19.80 11.08 4.27
CA HIS A 150 -20.81 12.14 4.26
C HIS A 150 -20.71 13.04 3.02
N ARG A 151 -19.50 13.38 2.57
CA ARG A 151 -19.30 14.22 1.36
C ARG A 151 -19.67 13.50 0.06
N HIS A 152 -19.60 12.17 0.04
CA HIS A 152 -19.91 11.37 -1.15
C HIS A 152 -21.37 10.91 -1.22
N ASN A 153 -22.24 11.34 -0.28
CA ASN A 153 -23.66 11.02 -0.32
C ASN A 153 -24.41 12.04 -1.21
N PRO A 154 -24.83 11.66 -2.44
CA PRO A 154 -25.45 12.59 -3.38
C PRO A 154 -26.82 13.12 -2.91
N SER A 155 -27.47 12.44 -1.96
CA SER A 155 -28.80 12.79 -1.45
C SER A 155 -28.85 14.07 -0.59
N LEU A 156 -27.72 14.65 -0.20
CA LEU A 156 -27.67 15.90 0.59
C LEU A 156 -27.45 17.16 -0.27
N ARG A 157 -27.27 17.03 -1.59
CA ARG A 157 -27.08 18.19 -2.48
C ARG A 157 -28.37 18.97 -2.78
N HIS A 158 -29.55 18.45 -2.42
CA HIS A 158 -30.85 19.07 -2.71
C HIS A 158 -31.53 19.69 -1.47
N LEU A 159 -30.81 19.91 -0.37
CA LEU A 159 -31.36 20.49 0.87
C LEU A 159 -30.83 21.89 1.19
N ILE A 160 -30.21 22.54 0.21
CA ILE A 160 -29.88 23.96 0.26
C ILE A 160 -30.27 24.55 -1.11
N ASP A 161 -31.56 24.83 -1.26
CA ASP A 161 -32.13 25.87 -2.13
C ASP A 161 -33.39 26.40 -1.43
#